data_AF-A0A0A2FC25-F1
#
_entry.id   AF-A0A0A2FC25-F1
#
_cell.length_a   1.000
_cell.length_b   1.000
_cell.length_c   1.000
_cell.angle_alpha   90.00
_cell.angle_beta   90.00
_cell.angle_gamma   90.00
#
_symmetry.space_group_name_H-M   'P 1'
#
loop_
_entity.id
_entity.type
_entity.pdbx_description
1 polymer ?
#
loop_
_entity_poly.entity_id
_entity_poly.type
_entity_poly.pdbx_seq_one_letter_code
_entity_poly.pdbx_strand_id
1 'polypeptide(L)'
;MAVTKIRKVSSWSLVSIVTISVIVVLAFFFGGNHVEGERTIYHQTGLLLTWSYILFGAAVLATLFFSLGSFAKGFKNNPRRAMMSLASFILLAVVFLIGYAAGSTEAMTSLNADSAQYNTRGWLKVTDMWLYTIYTLGILVILATIWGAARKSLKR
;
A
#
# COMPACT_ATOMS: atom_id res chain seq x y z
N MET A 1 7.64 -25.06 -24.34
CA MET A 1 6.50 -25.62 -23.58
C MET A 1 6.32 -25.05 -22.15
N ALA A 2 7.36 -24.51 -21.49
CA ALA A 2 7.19 -23.89 -20.16
C ALA A 2 6.47 -22.52 -20.21
N VAL A 3 6.74 -21.71 -21.24
CA VAL A 3 6.15 -20.37 -21.42
C VAL A 3 4.63 -20.43 -21.61
N THR A 4 4.12 -21.44 -22.33
CA THR A 4 2.68 -21.63 -22.54
C THR A 4 1.96 -22.02 -21.25
N LYS A 5 2.57 -22.84 -20.39
CA LYS A 5 2.00 -23.22 -19.08
C LYS A 5 1.97 -22.04 -18.10
N ILE A 6 3.07 -21.29 -17.99
CA ILE A 6 3.16 -20.11 -17.11
C ILE A 6 2.19 -19.03 -17.55
N ARG A 7 2.11 -18.75 -18.86
CA ARG A 7 1.13 -17.80 -19.42
C ARG A 7 -0.30 -18.23 -19.12
N LYS A 8 -0.60 -19.54 -19.20
CA LYS A 8 -1.94 -20.06 -18.92
C LYS A 8 -2.30 -19.91 -17.44
N VAL A 9 -1.39 -20.23 -16.52
CA VAL A 9 -1.62 -20.08 -15.08
C VAL A 9 -1.83 -18.61 -14.69
N SER A 10 -0.97 -17.71 -15.16
CA SER A 10 -1.10 -16.26 -14.90
C SER A 10 -2.36 -15.66 -15.53
N SER A 11 -2.72 -16.10 -16.74
CA SER A 11 -3.93 -15.64 -17.42
C SER A 11 -5.19 -16.12 -16.70
N TRP A 12 -5.22 -17.38 -16.26
CA TRP A 12 -6.38 -17.93 -15.54
C TRP A 12 -6.55 -17.30 -14.15
N SER A 13 -5.46 -17.08 -13.41
CA SER A 13 -5.55 -16.40 -12.11
C SER A 13 -6.11 -14.99 -12.24
N LEU A 14 -5.66 -14.23 -13.24
CA LEU A 14 -6.13 -12.86 -13.49
C LEU A 14 -7.60 -12.86 -13.91
N VAL A 15 -7.98 -13.72 -14.86
CA VAL A 15 -9.37 -13.83 -15.32
C VAL A 15 -10.31 -14.18 -14.16
N SER A 16 -9.93 -15.13 -13.29
CA SER A 16 -10.74 -15.49 -12.13
C SER A 16 -10.93 -14.33 -11.15
N ILE A 17 -9.85 -13.62 -10.80
CA ILE A 17 -9.90 -12.47 -9.88
C ILE A 17 -10.78 -11.34 -10.45
N VAL A 18 -10.63 -11.03 -11.73
CA VAL A 18 -11.43 -9.99 -12.40
C VAL A 18 -12.90 -10.41 -12.45
N THR A 19 -13.18 -11.66 -12.79
CA THR A 19 -14.55 -12.18 -12.87
C THR A 19 -15.25 -12.09 -11.51
N ILE A 20 -14.59 -12.51 -10.43
CA ILE A 20 -15.14 -12.40 -9.07
C ILE A 20 -15.33 -10.93 -8.68
N SER A 21 -14.37 -10.06 -9.02
CA SER A 21 -14.48 -8.62 -8.73
C SER A 21 -15.67 -7.98 -9.45
N VAL A 22 -15.92 -8.34 -10.71
CA VAL A 22 -17.11 -7.88 -11.45
C VAL A 22 -18.39 -8.36 -10.76
N ILE A 23 -18.46 -9.61 -10.34
CA ILE A 23 -19.63 -10.15 -9.62
C ILE A 23 -19.87 -9.38 -8.31
N VAL A 24 -18.81 -9.11 -7.53
CA VAL A 24 -18.89 -8.35 -6.27
C VAL A 24 -19.38 -6.92 -6.53
N VAL A 25 -18.91 -6.27 -7.59
CA VAL A 25 -19.35 -4.92 -7.97
C VAL A 25 -20.80 -4.92 -8.45
N LEU A 26 -21.22 -5.92 -9.23
CA LEU A 26 -22.62 -6.07 -9.63
C LEU A 26 -23.51 -6.30 -8.42
N ALA A 27 -23.11 -7.17 -7.48
CA ALA A 27 -23.83 -7.36 -6.23
C ALA A 27 -23.88 -6.07 -5.38
N PHE A 28 -22.85 -5.23 -5.43
CA PHE A 28 -22.84 -3.92 -4.79
C PHE A 28 -23.94 -2.99 -5.33
N PHE A 29 -24.03 -2.82 -6.65
CA PHE A 29 -24.99 -1.91 -7.26
C PHE A 29 -26.42 -2.48 -7.35
N PHE A 30 -26.57 -3.78 -7.60
CA PHE A 30 -27.87 -4.44 -7.78
C PHE A 30 -28.42 -5.12 -6.52
N GLY A 31 -27.63 -5.20 -5.44
CA GLY A 31 -28.03 -5.83 -4.17
C GLY A 31 -29.00 -4.99 -3.31
N GLY A 32 -29.52 -3.88 -3.86
CA GLY A 32 -30.43 -2.98 -3.19
C GLY A 32 -29.73 -1.84 -2.45
N ASN A 33 -30.44 -0.72 -2.34
CA ASN A 33 -30.04 0.46 -1.59
C ASN A 33 -31.25 1.04 -0.83
N HIS A 34 -30.96 1.81 0.21
CA HIS A 34 -31.94 2.63 0.90
C HIS A 34 -31.37 4.04 1.05
N VAL A 35 -32.26 5.03 1.17
CA VAL A 35 -31.87 6.44 1.31
C VAL A 35 -32.03 6.82 2.77
N GLU A 36 -30.93 7.19 3.42
CA GLU A 36 -30.93 7.80 4.75
C GLU A 36 -30.52 9.27 4.62
N GLY A 37 -31.47 10.18 4.82
CA GLY A 37 -31.26 11.62 4.59
C GLY A 37 -30.96 11.93 3.12
N GLU A 38 -29.83 12.58 2.83
CA GLU A 38 -29.37 12.88 1.47
C GLU A 38 -28.46 11.80 0.86
N ARG A 39 -28.19 10.69 1.58
CA ARG A 39 -27.20 9.68 1.17
C ARG A 39 -27.86 8.35 0.82
N THR A 40 -27.48 7.79 -0.32
CA THR A 40 -27.83 6.42 -0.71
C THR A 40 -26.86 5.43 -0.09
N ILE A 41 -27.35 4.55 0.79
CA ILE A 41 -26.56 3.50 1.42
C ILE A 41 -26.85 2.18 0.71
N TYR A 42 -25.80 1.57 0.16
CA TYR A 42 -25.88 0.27 -0.50
C TYR A 42 -25.75 -0.84 0.54
N HIS A 43 -26.70 -1.78 0.58
CA HIS A 43 -26.68 -2.88 1.55
C HIS A 43 -25.42 -3.74 1.46
N GLN A 44 -24.92 -3.90 0.24
CA GLN A 44 -23.81 -4.79 -0.06
C GLN A 44 -22.42 -4.12 0.03
N THR A 45 -22.35 -2.94 0.67
CA THR A 45 -21.08 -2.23 0.96
C THR A 45 -20.10 -3.12 1.73
N GLY A 46 -20.59 -3.90 2.70
CA GLY A 46 -19.75 -4.81 3.49
C GLY A 46 -19.04 -5.86 2.64
N LEU A 47 -19.73 -6.48 1.68
CA LEU A 47 -19.15 -7.48 0.78
C LEU A 47 -18.09 -6.85 -0.15
N LEU A 48 -18.34 -5.65 -0.68
CA LEU A 48 -17.34 -4.93 -1.47
C LEU A 48 -16.08 -4.63 -0.64
N LEU A 49 -16.26 -4.19 0.60
CA LEU A 49 -15.17 -3.88 1.53
C LEU A 49 -14.35 -5.14 1.86
N THR A 50 -15.01 -6.24 2.22
CA THR A 50 -14.34 -7.52 2.52
C THR A 50 -13.57 -8.04 1.32
N TRP A 51 -14.16 -8.02 0.12
CA TRP A 51 -13.45 -8.44 -1.09
C TRP A 51 -12.23 -7.57 -1.38
N SER A 52 -12.35 -6.26 -1.18
CA SER A 52 -11.24 -5.31 -1.33
C SER A 52 -10.10 -5.62 -0.35
N TYR A 53 -10.41 -5.94 0.92
CA TYR A 53 -9.40 -6.35 1.89
C TYR A 53 -8.72 -7.67 1.53
N ILE A 54 -9.46 -8.65 1.00
CA ILE A 54 -8.88 -9.91 0.52
C ILE A 54 -7.90 -9.65 -0.61
N LEU A 55 -8.28 -8.84 -1.61
CA LEU A 55 -7.42 -8.49 -2.73
C LEU A 55 -6.18 -7.71 -2.29
N PHE A 56 -6.36 -6.72 -1.41
CA PHE A 56 -5.25 -5.96 -0.85
C PHE A 56 -4.28 -6.86 -0.08
N GLY A 57 -4.79 -7.74 0.79
CA GLY A 57 -3.98 -8.70 1.54
C GLY A 57 -3.23 -9.66 0.61
N ALA A 58 -3.90 -10.21 -0.40
CA ALA A 58 -3.26 -11.08 -1.40
C ALA A 58 -2.15 -10.35 -2.17
N ALA A 59 -2.37 -9.08 -2.55
CA ALA A 59 -1.37 -8.26 -3.22
C ALA A 59 -0.14 -7.98 -2.34
N VAL A 60 -0.36 -7.65 -1.06
CA VAL A 60 0.72 -7.47 -0.08
C VAL A 60 1.53 -8.75 0.08
N LEU A 61 0.87 -9.90 0.28
CA LEU A 61 1.53 -11.20 0.44
C LEU A 61 2.34 -11.58 -0.80
N ALA A 62 1.78 -11.41 -2.01
CA ALA A 62 2.49 -11.67 -3.25
C ALA A 62 3.72 -10.76 -3.38
N THR A 63 3.58 -9.46 -3.09
CA THR A 63 4.68 -8.50 -3.15
C THR A 63 5.80 -8.87 -2.19
N LEU A 64 5.46 -9.23 -0.94
CA LEU A 64 6.44 -9.68 0.05
C LEU A 64 7.14 -10.97 -0.40
N PHE A 65 6.40 -11.96 -0.90
CA PHE A 65 6.95 -13.22 -1.37
C PHE A 65 7.97 -13.02 -2.51
N PHE A 66 7.60 -12.23 -3.53
CA PHE A 66 8.50 -11.94 -4.64
C PHE A 66 9.68 -11.07 -4.22
N SER A 67 9.44 -10.07 -3.35
CA SER A 67 10.49 -9.19 -2.83
C SER A 67 11.54 -9.99 -2.04
N LEU A 68 11.13 -10.81 -1.08
CA LEU A 68 12.04 -11.67 -0.31
C LEU A 68 12.79 -12.67 -1.19
N GLY A 69 12.11 -13.30 -2.15
CA GLY A 69 12.74 -14.21 -3.10
C GLY A 69 13.79 -13.52 -4.00
N SER A 70 13.51 -12.29 -4.45
CA SER A 70 14.46 -11.49 -5.24
C SER A 70 15.65 -11.02 -4.41
N PHE A 71 15.41 -10.66 -3.14
CA PHE A 71 16.44 -10.26 -2.19
C PHE A 71 17.41 -11.41 -1.87
N ALA A 72 16.90 -12.61 -1.61
CA ALA A 72 17.71 -13.81 -1.37
C ALA A 72 18.59 -14.17 -2.59
N LYS A 73 18.06 -14.07 -3.81
CA LYS A 73 18.86 -14.25 -5.04
C LYS A 73 19.90 -13.15 -5.22
N GLY A 74 19.59 -11.93 -4.80
CA GLY A 74 20.49 -10.78 -4.86
C GLY A 74 21.79 -11.00 -4.09
N PHE A 75 21.73 -11.61 -2.90
CA PHE A 75 22.92 -11.96 -2.11
C PHE A 75 23.86 -12.91 -2.84
N LYS A 76 23.31 -13.89 -3.57
CA LYS A 76 24.10 -14.91 -4.28
C LYS A 76 24.82 -14.34 -5.50
N ASN A 77 24.22 -13.35 -6.16
CA ASN A 77 24.74 -12.82 -7.43
C ASN A 77 25.60 -11.57 -7.25
N ASN A 78 25.22 -10.66 -6.35
CA ASN A 78 25.99 -9.44 -6.08
C ASN A 78 25.76 -8.98 -4.63
N PRO A 79 26.59 -9.45 -3.69
CA PRO A 79 26.40 -9.18 -2.26
C PRO A 79 26.49 -7.68 -1.94
N ARG A 80 27.33 -6.91 -2.65
CA ARG A 80 27.48 -5.47 -2.42
C ARG A 80 26.20 -4.70 -2.75
N ARG A 81 25.55 -5.04 -3.87
CA ARG A 81 24.29 -4.40 -4.28
C ARG A 81 23.13 -4.82 -3.38
N ALA A 82 23.09 -6.09 -2.97
CA ALA A 82 22.10 -6.57 -2.01
C ALA A 82 22.22 -5.86 -0.64
N MET A 83 23.45 -5.63 -0.17
CA MET A 83 23.72 -4.88 1.06
C MET A 83 23.19 -3.44 1.00
N MET A 84 23.39 -2.74 -0.12
CA MET A 84 22.81 -1.40 -0.30
C MET A 84 21.28 -1.41 -0.30
N SER A 85 20.67 -2.42 -0.92
CA SER A 85 19.21 -2.61 -0.89
C SER A 85 18.70 -2.85 0.53
N LEU A 86 19.43 -3.63 1.34
CA LEU A 86 19.09 -3.84 2.74
C LEU A 86 19.22 -2.54 3.54
N ALA A 87 20.29 -1.78 3.32
CA ALA A 87 20.49 -0.49 3.97
C ALA A 87 19.34 0.48 3.67
N SER A 88 18.85 0.53 2.43
CA SER A 88 17.68 1.35 2.10
C SER A 88 16.39 0.90 2.81
N PHE A 89 16.21 -0.42 2.99
CA PHE A 89 15.05 -0.95 3.71
C PHE A 89 15.13 -0.62 5.21
N ILE A 90 16.31 -0.75 5.82
CA ILE A 90 16.55 -0.35 7.21
C ILE A 90 16.29 1.14 7.40
N LEU A 91 16.78 1.98 6.48
CA LEU A 91 16.53 3.43 6.54
C LEU A 91 15.02 3.73 6.49
N LEU A 92 14.26 3.07 5.62
CA LEU A 92 12.81 3.20 5.57
C LEU A 92 12.15 2.78 6.89
N ALA A 93 12.57 1.66 7.48
CA ALA A 93 12.07 1.20 8.77
C ALA A 93 12.35 2.20 9.90
N VAL A 94 13.53 2.84 9.90
CA VAL A 94 13.87 3.90 10.85
C VAL A 94 12.93 5.11 10.69
N VAL A 95 12.65 5.53 9.45
CA VAL A 95 11.70 6.64 9.20
C VAL A 95 10.30 6.28 9.71
N PHE A 96 9.85 5.04 9.51
CA PHE A 96 8.58 4.56 10.08
C PHE A 96 8.57 4.61 11.61
N LEU A 97 9.63 4.13 12.28
CA LEU A 97 9.70 4.16 13.74
C LEU A 97 9.67 5.60 14.29
N ILE A 98 10.39 6.53 13.65
CA ILE A 98 10.39 7.94 14.02
C ILE A 98 9.01 8.55 13.78
N GLY A 99 8.40 8.29 12.63
CA GLY A 99 7.06 8.79 12.30
C GLY A 99 6.00 8.30 13.29
N TYR A 100 6.06 7.04 13.71
CA TYR A 100 5.16 6.49 14.71
C TYR A 100 5.40 7.06 16.11
N ALA A 101 6.67 7.27 16.49
CA ALA A 101 7.03 7.87 17.77
C ALA A 101 6.57 9.34 17.86
N ALA A 102 6.68 10.09 16.75
CA ALA A 102 6.26 11.48 16.63
C ALA A 102 4.76 11.66 16.40
N GLY A 103 4.01 10.58 16.12
CA GLY A 103 2.58 10.63 15.87
C GLY A 103 1.78 11.09 17.10
N SER A 104 0.79 11.93 16.86
CA SER A 104 -0.10 12.48 17.89
C SER A 104 -1.04 11.41 18.44
N THR A 105 -1.44 11.58 19.70
CA THR A 105 -2.47 10.77 20.35
C THR A 105 -3.75 11.54 20.61
N GLU A 106 -3.81 12.81 20.19
CA GLU A 106 -4.96 13.68 20.42
C GLU A 106 -6.11 13.28 19.51
N ALA A 107 -7.24 12.91 20.12
CA ALA A 107 -8.42 12.51 19.38
C ALA A 107 -8.97 13.70 18.59
N MET A 108 -9.25 13.46 17.31
CA MET A 108 -9.82 14.47 16.43
C MET A 108 -11.29 14.76 16.81
N THR A 109 -11.67 16.03 16.93
CA THR A 109 -12.97 16.45 17.49
C THR A 109 -14.11 16.58 16.48
N SER A 110 -13.85 16.46 15.18
CA SER A 110 -14.83 16.74 14.10
C SER A 110 -15.08 15.55 13.15
N LEU A 111 -15.18 14.32 13.66
CA LEU A 111 -15.47 13.14 12.84
C LEU A 111 -16.97 12.82 12.78
N ASN A 112 -17.41 12.22 11.66
CA ASN A 112 -18.72 11.59 11.60
C ASN A 112 -18.78 10.39 12.55
N ALA A 113 -20.00 10.01 12.97
CA ALA A 113 -20.22 8.90 13.91
C ALA A 113 -19.51 7.60 13.46
N ASP A 114 -19.53 7.30 12.16
CA ASP A 114 -18.89 6.10 11.60
C ASP A 114 -17.36 6.13 11.63
N SER A 115 -16.71 7.30 11.62
CA SER A 115 -15.24 7.39 11.68
C SER A 115 -14.75 7.66 13.10
N ALA A 116 -15.60 8.15 13.99
CA ALA A 116 -15.29 8.34 15.40
C ALA A 116 -14.87 7.01 16.07
N GLN A 117 -15.43 5.87 15.64
CA GLN A 117 -15.04 4.55 16.17
C GLN A 117 -13.58 4.16 15.87
N TYR A 118 -12.98 4.71 14.81
CA TYR A 118 -11.59 4.45 14.41
C TYR A 118 -10.62 5.51 14.93
N ASN A 119 -11.11 6.54 15.62
CA ASN A 119 -10.33 7.61 16.24
C ASN A 119 -9.67 7.15 17.55
N THR A 120 -8.89 6.07 17.47
CA THR A 120 -8.14 5.52 18.60
C THR A 120 -6.68 5.92 18.49
N ARG A 121 -6.01 6.05 19.65
CA ARG A 121 -4.60 6.45 19.73
C ARG A 121 -3.68 5.64 18.82
N GLY A 122 -3.97 4.36 18.60
CA GLY A 122 -3.19 3.50 17.72
C GLY A 122 -3.33 3.88 16.25
N TRP A 123 -4.57 4.03 15.76
CA TRP A 123 -4.83 4.39 14.35
C TRP A 123 -4.34 5.79 14.00
N LEU A 124 -4.39 6.73 14.95
CA LEU A 124 -3.86 8.08 14.76
C LEU A 124 -2.34 8.04 14.54
N LYS A 125 -1.61 7.34 15.42
CA LYS A 125 -0.15 7.18 15.25
C LYS A 125 0.25 6.47 13.97
N VAL A 126 -0.52 5.44 13.57
CA VAL A 126 -0.26 4.75 12.30
C VAL A 126 -0.48 5.71 11.13
N THR A 127 -1.56 6.49 11.14
CA THR A 127 -1.85 7.47 10.08
C THR A 127 -0.75 8.54 10.00
N ASP A 128 -0.36 9.09 11.14
CA ASP A 128 0.72 10.09 11.23
C ASP A 128 2.06 9.51 10.78
N MET A 129 2.38 8.26 11.13
CA MET A 129 3.57 7.56 10.64
C MET A 129 3.61 7.53 9.12
N TRP A 130 2.49 7.17 8.47
CA TRP A 130 2.40 7.15 7.01
C TRP A 130 2.58 8.55 6.41
N LEU A 131 1.91 9.56 6.96
CA LEU A 131 2.01 10.95 6.49
C LEU A 131 3.43 11.50 6.62
N TYR A 132 4.05 11.37 7.79
CA TYR A 132 5.41 11.83 8.02
C TYR A 132 6.42 11.12 7.13
N THR A 133 6.21 9.82 6.85
CA THR A 133 7.10 9.11 5.93
C THR A 133 6.95 9.61 4.50
N ILE A 134 5.73 9.84 4.02
CA ILE A 134 5.48 10.38 2.68
C ILE A 134 6.12 11.76 2.54
N TYR A 135 5.94 12.65 3.51
CA TYR A 135 6.54 13.99 3.49
C TYR A 135 8.07 13.93 3.53
N THR A 136 8.63 13.11 4.41
CA THR A 136 10.09 12.94 4.52
C THR A 136 10.70 12.42 3.22
N LEU A 137 10.12 11.36 2.66
CA LEU A 137 10.60 10.78 1.39
C LEU A 137 10.40 11.75 0.22
N GLY A 138 9.28 12.47 0.18
CA GLY A 138 9.00 13.47 -0.84
C GLY A 138 10.05 14.58 -0.86
N ILE A 139 10.39 15.14 0.30
CA ILE A 139 11.44 16.16 0.45
C ILE A 139 12.80 15.59 0.03
N LEU A 140 13.15 14.38 0.48
CA LEU A 140 14.42 13.73 0.11
C LEU A 140 14.54 13.52 -1.40
N VAL A 141 13.46 13.14 -2.09
CA VAL A 141 13.45 12.97 -3.54
C VAL A 141 13.69 14.30 -4.25
N ILE A 142 13.04 15.38 -3.80
CA ILE A 142 13.25 16.72 -4.37
C ILE A 142 14.70 17.16 -4.19
N LEU A 143 15.24 17.04 -2.97
CA LEU A 143 16.64 17.40 -2.67
C LEU A 143 17.64 16.56 -3.48
N ALA A 144 17.42 15.25 -3.57
CA ALA A 144 18.27 14.36 -4.36
C ALA A 144 18.26 14.71 -5.85
N THR A 145 17.11 15.13 -6.38
CA THR A 145 16.97 15.55 -7.78
C THR A 145 17.73 16.84 -8.05
N ILE A 146 17.59 17.84 -7.19
CA ILE A 146 18.32 19.12 -7.30
C ILE A 146 19.83 18.88 -7.20
N TRP A 147 20.27 18.10 -6.21
CA TRP A 147 21.68 17.75 -6.04
C TRP A 147 22.24 17.00 -7.25
N GLY A 148 21.48 16.04 -7.78
CA GLY A 148 21.84 15.29 -8.98
C GLY A 148 22.01 16.20 -10.20
N ALA A 149 21.11 17.17 -10.38
CA ALA A 149 21.19 18.17 -11.43
C ALA A 149 22.41 19.09 -11.25
N ALA A 150 22.63 19.62 -10.05
CA ALA A 150 23.77 20.49 -9.73
C ALA A 150 25.11 19.78 -9.99
N ARG A 151 25.28 18.55 -9.50
CA ARG A 151 26.51 17.77 -9.69
C ARG A 151 26.78 17.44 -11.15
N LYS A 152 25.73 17.22 -11.96
CA LYS A 152 25.86 17.00 -13.40
C LYS A 152 26.29 18.27 -14.13
N SER A 153 25.78 19.43 -13.71
CA SER A 153 26.17 20.73 -14.25
C SER A 153 27.61 21.11 -13.91
N LEU A 154 28.11 20.71 -12.73
CA LEU A 154 29.46 21.02 -12.25
C LEU A 154 30.56 20.13 -12.85
N LYS A 155 30.18 19.04 -13.51
CA LYS A 155 31.08 18.10 -14.20
C LYS A 155 31.15 18.33 -15.72
N ARG A 156 30.41 19.31 -16.24
CA ARG A 156 30.65 19.89 -17.57
C ARG A 156 31.68 20.99 -17.46
#